data_AF-A0A8J3WS30-F1
#
_entry.id   AF-A0A8J3WS30-F1
#
_cell.length_a   1.000
_cell.length_b   1.000
_cell.length_c   1.000
_cell.angle_alpha   90.00
_cell.angle_beta   90.00
_cell.angle_gamma   90.00
#
_symmetry.space_group_name_H-M   'P 1'
#
loop_
_entity.id
_entity.type
_entity.pdbx_description
1 polymer ?
#
loop_
_entity_poly.entity_id
_entity_poly.type
_entity_poly.pdbx_seq_one_letter_code
_entity_poly.pdbx_strand_id
1 'polypeptide(L)'
;MGAVTLRAAVWGAAVTVGLVACGGSGEEGADTAVAPTTASPPVSAGSPSPSATTAAAPRSCTATPVAASGSFHLKGVQVATDATTVTVTYQWSGMVPQTGAVLWSVTASAADGSRPRRLGFKIIEGQSSLFVSGFSAGQYDDFLSIAEMEPHRLVTEFSATAVTDLGAGWRWRATLTVAGTVIDQCTPD
;
A
#
# COMPACT_ATOMS: atom_id res chain seq x y z
N MET A 1 -26.08 16.85 31.53
CA MET A 1 -26.57 17.34 30.22
C MET A 1 -25.76 18.59 29.89
N GLY A 2 -24.69 18.43 29.10
CA GLY A 2 -23.80 19.54 28.71
C GLY A 2 -23.78 19.62 27.19
N ALA A 3 -24.27 20.73 26.64
CA ALA A 3 -24.29 20.99 25.22
C ALA A 3 -22.88 21.40 24.74
N VAL A 4 -22.37 20.74 23.70
CA VAL A 4 -21.11 21.09 23.04
C VAL A 4 -21.46 21.67 21.66
N THR A 5 -21.06 22.92 21.45
CA THR A 5 -21.28 23.70 20.23
C THR A 5 -20.25 23.34 19.16
N LEU A 6 -20.70 22.85 18.00
CA LEU A 6 -19.86 22.70 16.80
C LEU A 6 -19.66 24.06 16.12
N ARG A 7 -18.41 24.41 15.78
CA ARG A 7 -18.09 25.46 14.81
C ARG A 7 -17.58 24.79 13.53
N ALA A 8 -18.37 24.90 12.46
CA ALA A 8 -17.95 24.54 11.12
C ALA A 8 -17.11 25.69 10.52
N ALA A 9 -15.95 25.36 9.97
CA ALA A 9 -15.18 26.27 9.14
C ALA A 9 -15.28 25.81 7.68
N VAL A 10 -16.00 26.58 6.89
CA VAL A 10 -16.07 26.46 5.43
C VAL A 10 -14.92 27.30 4.85
N TRP A 11 -14.03 26.67 4.10
CA TRP A 11 -13.08 27.37 3.22
C TRP A 11 -13.20 26.77 1.84
N GLY A 12 -13.85 27.51 0.95
CA GLY A 12 -13.82 27.28 -0.48
C GLY A 12 -12.62 27.99 -1.10
N ALA A 13 -12.01 27.36 -2.11
CA ALA A 13 -11.21 28.05 -3.10
C ALA A 13 -11.38 27.32 -4.44
N ALA A 14 -11.96 28.03 -5.39
CA ALA A 14 -12.10 27.63 -6.78
C ALA A 14 -10.74 27.67 -7.48
N VAL A 15 -10.47 26.68 -8.34
CA VAL A 15 -9.32 26.70 -9.26
C VAL A 15 -9.83 26.63 -10.69
N THR A 16 -9.44 27.63 -11.46
CA THR A 16 -9.77 27.89 -12.87
C THR A 16 -9.02 26.97 -13.83
N VAL A 17 -9.72 26.55 -14.88
CA VAL A 17 -9.25 25.80 -16.05
C VAL A 17 -8.50 26.72 -17.03
N GLY A 18 -7.36 26.27 -17.54
CA GLY A 18 -6.66 26.88 -18.66
C GLY A 18 -6.41 25.86 -19.78
N LEU A 19 -7.17 25.98 -20.87
CA LEU A 19 -6.88 25.31 -22.16
C LEU A 19 -5.86 26.14 -22.94
N VAL A 20 -4.78 25.52 -23.40
CA VAL A 20 -3.89 26.08 -24.42
C VAL A 20 -3.89 25.17 -25.63
N ALA A 21 -4.23 25.76 -26.78
CA ALA A 21 -4.18 25.19 -28.11
C ALA A 21 -3.04 25.83 -28.91
N CYS A 22 -2.30 25.03 -29.70
CA CYS A 22 -1.57 25.37 -30.93
C CYS A 22 -0.96 24.05 -31.44
N GLY A 23 -1.13 23.59 -32.68
CA GLY A 23 -1.27 24.32 -33.94
C GLY A 23 0.06 24.20 -34.70
N GLY A 24 0.13 23.33 -35.71
CA GLY A 24 1.33 23.13 -36.51
C GLY A 24 1.13 22.16 -37.68
N SER A 25 0.70 22.72 -38.81
CA SER A 25 0.58 22.06 -40.11
C SER A 25 1.91 22.15 -40.89
N GLY A 26 2.27 21.10 -41.64
CA GLY A 26 3.38 21.11 -42.60
C GLY A 26 3.26 19.95 -43.60
N GLU A 27 2.81 20.28 -44.81
CA GLU A 27 2.99 19.56 -46.09
C GLU A 27 4.51 19.44 -46.39
N GLU A 28 5.10 18.52 -47.16
CA GLU A 28 4.79 17.93 -48.47
C GLU A 28 5.94 16.92 -48.76
N GLY A 29 5.75 15.83 -49.54
CA GLY A 29 6.90 15.14 -50.15
C GLY A 29 6.80 13.66 -50.52
N ALA A 30 6.58 13.43 -51.82
CA ALA A 30 7.15 12.36 -52.66
C ALA A 30 6.71 10.89 -52.49
N ASP A 31 5.83 10.51 -53.41
CA ASP A 31 5.76 9.26 -54.18
C ASP A 31 7.06 8.46 -54.26
N THR A 32 7.03 7.17 -53.90
CA THR A 32 7.71 6.08 -54.63
C THR A 32 7.19 4.73 -54.10
N ALA A 33 6.47 4.01 -54.97
CA ALA A 33 6.10 2.62 -54.77
C ALA A 33 7.33 1.69 -54.86
N VAL A 34 7.52 0.80 -53.88
CA VAL A 34 8.42 -0.36 -53.99
C VAL A 34 7.72 -1.60 -53.42
N ALA A 35 7.76 -2.68 -54.22
CA ALA A 35 7.07 -3.96 -54.07
C ALA A 35 7.40 -4.75 -52.77
N PRO A 36 6.52 -5.69 -52.33
CA PRO A 36 6.80 -6.55 -51.19
C PRO A 36 7.81 -7.63 -51.59
N THR A 37 9.00 -7.59 -50.98
CA THR A 37 9.94 -8.72 -50.99
C THR A 37 9.80 -9.50 -49.68
N THR A 38 9.24 -10.71 -49.79
CA THR A 38 9.26 -11.72 -48.73
C THR A 38 10.70 -12.21 -48.53
N ALA A 39 11.29 -11.93 -47.37
CA ALA A 39 12.55 -12.52 -46.93
C ALA A 39 12.48 -12.88 -45.44
N SER A 40 13.03 -14.05 -45.12
CA SER A 40 12.89 -14.88 -43.93
C SER A 40 13.07 -14.21 -42.57
N PRO A 41 12.44 -14.75 -41.49
CA PRO A 41 12.59 -14.21 -40.14
C PRO A 41 14.04 -14.36 -39.63
N PRO A 42 14.58 -13.38 -38.89
CA PRO A 42 15.84 -13.53 -38.20
C PRO A 42 15.70 -14.59 -37.10
N VAL A 43 16.66 -15.50 -37.03
CA VAL A 43 16.94 -16.31 -35.85
C VAL A 43 17.08 -15.37 -34.65
N SER A 44 16.13 -15.46 -33.71
CA SER A 44 16.21 -14.76 -32.43
C SER A 44 17.42 -15.28 -31.68
N ALA A 45 18.51 -14.51 -31.69
CA ALA A 45 19.50 -14.58 -30.64
C ALA A 45 18.76 -14.37 -29.33
N GLY A 46 18.84 -15.35 -28.42
CA GLY A 46 18.10 -15.36 -27.17
C GLY A 46 18.28 -14.03 -26.44
N SER A 47 17.19 -13.28 -26.31
CA SER A 47 17.11 -12.19 -25.34
C SER A 47 17.55 -12.75 -23.99
N PRO A 48 18.53 -12.15 -23.30
CA PRO A 48 18.75 -12.47 -21.90
C PRO A 48 17.44 -12.17 -21.17
N SER A 49 16.81 -13.23 -20.68
CA SER A 49 15.67 -13.15 -19.77
C SER A 49 16.02 -12.13 -18.68
N PRO A 50 15.16 -11.13 -18.39
CA PRO A 50 15.45 -10.18 -17.32
C PRO A 50 15.68 -11.00 -16.06
N SER A 51 16.88 -10.87 -15.49
CA SER A 51 17.24 -11.54 -14.25
C SER A 51 16.14 -11.28 -13.24
N ALA A 52 15.42 -12.34 -12.85
CA ALA A 52 14.44 -12.27 -11.80
C ALA A 52 15.17 -11.78 -10.55
N THR A 53 15.03 -10.49 -10.23
CA THR A 53 15.42 -9.94 -8.94
C THR A 53 14.71 -10.81 -7.91
N THR A 54 15.46 -11.67 -7.24
CA THR A 54 14.92 -12.62 -6.29
C THR A 54 14.25 -11.81 -5.18
N ALA A 55 12.93 -11.86 -5.11
CA ALA A 55 12.17 -11.21 -4.05
C ALA A 55 12.71 -11.71 -2.70
N ALA A 56 12.89 -10.79 -1.75
CA ALA A 56 13.36 -11.17 -0.43
C ALA A 56 12.34 -12.12 0.23
N ALA A 57 12.83 -13.13 0.94
CA ALA A 57 11.94 -14.03 1.67
C ALA A 57 11.04 -13.23 2.64
N PRO A 58 9.74 -13.56 2.73
CA PRO A 58 8.82 -12.84 3.60
C PRO A 58 9.26 -12.96 5.06
N ARG A 59 9.14 -11.86 5.80
CA ARG A 59 9.40 -11.82 7.24
C ARG A 59 8.09 -12.01 7.98
N SER A 60 8.05 -12.92 8.95
CA SER A 60 6.82 -13.28 9.66
C SER A 60 6.95 -13.10 11.16
N CYS A 61 5.81 -12.94 11.82
CA CYS A 61 5.69 -12.91 13.27
C CYS A 61 4.51 -13.78 13.74
N THR A 62 4.57 -14.25 14.98
CA THR A 62 3.41 -14.76 15.71
C THR A 62 2.87 -13.68 16.64
N ALA A 63 1.55 -13.49 16.65
CA ALA A 63 0.93 -12.46 17.47
C ALA A 63 0.77 -12.88 18.93
N THR A 64 0.88 -11.89 19.82
CA THR A 64 0.70 -12.02 21.26
C THR A 64 -0.45 -11.11 21.71
N PRO A 65 -1.42 -11.63 22.48
CA PRO A 65 -2.46 -10.81 23.07
C PRO A 65 -1.88 -9.81 24.06
N VAL A 66 -2.38 -8.58 24.02
CA VAL A 66 -2.02 -7.51 24.96
C VAL A 66 -3.22 -6.94 25.71
N ALA A 67 -4.43 -7.16 25.21
CA ALA A 67 -5.67 -6.84 25.90
C ALA A 67 -6.77 -7.86 25.55
N ALA A 68 -7.84 -7.89 26.35
CA ALA A 68 -8.98 -8.76 26.09
C ALA A 68 -9.83 -8.24 24.91
N SER A 69 -10.14 -9.12 23.96
CA SER A 69 -10.92 -8.79 22.75
C SER A 69 -12.00 -9.82 22.38
N GLY A 70 -12.34 -10.71 23.32
CA GLY A 70 -13.31 -11.77 23.07
C GLY A 70 -12.73 -12.88 22.19
N SER A 71 -13.36 -13.16 21.05
CA SER A 71 -12.92 -14.22 20.13
C SER A 71 -12.03 -13.74 18.99
N PHE A 72 -11.95 -12.41 18.79
CA PHE A 72 -11.22 -11.80 17.68
C PHE A 72 -9.76 -11.55 18.08
N HIS A 73 -8.84 -12.29 17.46
CA HIS A 73 -7.41 -12.25 17.79
C HIS A 73 -6.53 -12.39 16.56
N LEU A 74 -5.51 -11.55 16.45
CA LEU A 74 -4.43 -11.71 15.48
C LEU A 74 -3.68 -13.02 15.77
N LYS A 75 -3.32 -13.75 14.70
CA LYS A 75 -2.52 -14.98 14.78
C LYS A 75 -1.10 -14.76 14.30
N GLY A 76 -0.95 -14.06 13.19
CA GLY A 76 0.35 -13.76 12.63
C GLY A 76 0.24 -12.73 11.52
N VAL A 77 1.40 -12.17 11.19
CA VAL A 77 1.56 -11.23 10.09
C VAL A 77 2.79 -11.63 9.29
N GLN A 78 2.67 -11.57 7.97
CA GLN A 78 3.77 -11.75 7.04
C GLN A 78 3.94 -10.47 6.23
N VAL A 79 5.19 -10.04 6.07
CA VAL A 79 5.56 -8.88 5.25
C VAL A 79 6.52 -9.35 4.17
N ALA A 80 6.07 -9.30 2.93
CA ALA A 80 6.88 -9.52 1.74
C ALA A 80 7.19 -8.17 1.08
N THR A 81 8.36 -8.05 0.46
CA THR A 81 8.74 -6.85 -0.28
C THR A 81 9.45 -7.26 -1.55
N ASP A 82 9.00 -6.70 -2.65
CA ASP A 82 9.66 -6.81 -3.94
C ASP A 82 10.09 -5.42 -4.44
N ALA A 83 10.42 -5.31 -5.73
CA ALA A 83 10.90 -4.06 -6.31
C ALA A 83 9.83 -2.94 -6.35
N THR A 84 8.56 -3.30 -6.36
CA THR A 84 7.43 -2.39 -6.60
C THR A 84 6.40 -2.35 -5.49
N THR A 85 6.32 -3.39 -4.65
CA THR A 85 5.28 -3.55 -3.66
C THR A 85 5.80 -3.98 -2.28
N VAL A 86 5.04 -3.62 -1.26
CA VAL A 86 5.06 -4.20 0.07
C VAL A 86 3.72 -4.91 0.28
N THR A 87 3.75 -6.23 0.36
CA THR A 87 2.57 -7.05 0.65
C THR A 87 2.57 -7.39 2.14
N VAL A 88 1.47 -7.06 2.82
CA VAL A 88 1.24 -7.45 4.22
C VAL A 88 0.06 -8.40 4.29
N THR A 89 0.30 -9.61 4.77
CA THR A 89 -0.75 -10.62 5.01
C THR A 89 -0.99 -10.76 6.51
N TYR A 90 -2.21 -10.48 6.94
CA TYR A 90 -2.67 -10.67 8.31
C TYR A 90 -3.55 -11.91 8.39
N GLN A 91 -3.41 -12.68 9.47
CA GLN A 91 -4.28 -13.80 9.79
C GLN A 91 -4.85 -13.64 11.19
N TRP A 92 -6.12 -13.99 11.41
CA TRP A 92 -6.79 -13.87 12.71
C TRP A 92 -7.76 -15.02 12.98
N SER A 93 -8.13 -15.21 14.24
CA SER A 93 -9.29 -16.03 14.64
C SER A 93 -10.48 -15.16 15.01
N GLY A 94 -11.67 -15.76 15.01
CA GLY A 94 -12.90 -15.08 15.39
C GLY A 94 -13.46 -14.16 14.31
N MET A 95 -14.61 -13.57 14.61
CA MET A 95 -15.31 -12.68 13.68
C MET A 95 -14.79 -11.25 13.82
N VAL A 96 -14.60 -10.57 12.69
CA VAL A 96 -14.32 -9.14 12.67
C VAL A 96 -15.54 -8.40 13.23
N PRO A 97 -15.38 -7.53 14.24
CA PRO A 97 -16.46 -6.68 14.73
C PRO A 97 -17.15 -5.91 13.60
N GLN A 98 -18.48 -5.98 13.53
CA GLN A 98 -19.28 -5.34 12.49
C GLN A 98 -19.55 -3.85 12.76
N THR A 99 -19.30 -3.40 14.00
CA THR A 99 -19.51 -2.01 14.44
C THR A 99 -18.24 -1.45 15.08
N GLY A 100 -18.14 -0.12 15.09
CA GLY A 100 -16.98 0.58 15.63
C GLY A 100 -15.78 0.58 14.67
N ALA A 101 -14.58 0.60 15.24
CA ALA A 101 -13.34 0.75 14.49
C ALA A 101 -12.40 -0.46 14.68
N VAL A 102 -11.96 -1.06 13.58
CA VAL A 102 -10.93 -2.11 13.57
C VAL A 102 -9.77 -1.65 12.69
N LEU A 103 -8.55 -1.81 13.18
CA LEU A 103 -7.34 -1.41 12.49
C LEU A 103 -6.30 -2.52 12.54
N TRP A 104 -5.90 -2.99 11.36
CA TRP A 104 -4.71 -3.80 11.15
C TRP A 104 -3.60 -2.87 10.67
N SER A 105 -2.46 -2.87 11.34
CA SER A 105 -1.35 -2.03 10.90
C SER A 105 0.01 -2.63 11.14
N VAL A 106 0.94 -2.30 10.26
CA VAL A 106 2.38 -2.47 10.40
C VAL A 106 3.02 -1.10 10.57
N THR A 107 3.79 -0.95 11.64
CA THR A 107 4.70 0.20 11.80
C THR A 107 6.10 -0.24 11.37
N ALA A 108 6.56 0.27 10.25
CA ALA A 108 7.90 0.12 9.71
C ALA A 108 8.79 1.28 10.18
N SER A 109 10.09 1.05 10.38
CA SER A 109 11.06 2.08 10.74
C SER A 109 12.44 1.71 10.20
N ALA A 110 13.33 2.69 10.07
CA ALA A 110 14.73 2.41 9.79
C ALA A 110 15.34 1.51 10.88
N ALA A 111 16.50 0.91 10.61
CA ALA A 111 17.14 -0.05 11.52
C ALA A 111 17.37 0.53 12.94
N ASP A 112 17.68 1.83 13.02
CA ASP A 112 17.87 2.58 14.26
C ASP A 112 16.55 2.97 14.97
N GLY A 113 15.40 2.70 14.35
CA GLY A 113 14.08 3.07 14.83
C GLY A 113 13.59 4.45 14.41
N SER A 114 14.39 5.21 13.67
CA SER A 114 14.00 6.50 13.12
C SER A 114 12.97 6.35 12.00
N ARG A 115 12.33 7.49 11.66
CA ARG A 115 11.40 7.61 10.51
C ARG A 115 10.28 6.56 10.51
N PRO A 116 9.48 6.45 11.58
CA PRO A 116 8.38 5.50 11.59
C PRO A 116 7.38 5.80 10.47
N ARG A 117 6.93 4.74 9.80
CA ARG A 117 5.89 4.72 8.77
C ARG A 117 4.84 3.72 9.21
N ARG A 118 3.57 4.09 9.19
CA ARG A 118 2.48 3.16 9.50
C ARG A 118 1.69 2.87 8.24
N LEU A 119 1.76 1.62 7.81
CA LEU A 119 0.98 1.00 6.75
C LEU A 119 -0.23 0.35 7.43
N GLY A 120 -1.43 0.55 6.93
CA GLY A 120 -2.58 -0.09 7.56
C GLY A 120 -3.85 -0.11 6.74
N PHE A 121 -4.74 -0.95 7.22
CA PHE A 121 -6.10 -1.11 6.74
C PHE A 121 -7.03 -0.91 7.93
N LYS A 122 -8.04 -0.07 7.76
CA LYS A 122 -9.03 0.19 8.80
C LYS A 122 -10.44 -0.03 8.28
N ILE A 123 -11.30 -0.53 9.14
CA ILE A 123 -12.75 -0.51 8.99
C ILE A 123 -13.30 0.42 10.07
N ILE A 124 -14.09 1.41 9.67
CA ILE A 124 -14.81 2.30 10.59
C ILE A 124 -16.27 2.29 10.16
N GLU A 125 -17.14 1.79 11.03
CA GLU A 125 -18.59 1.69 10.76
C GLU A 125 -18.90 1.04 9.40
N GLY A 126 -18.23 -0.09 9.12
CA GLY A 126 -18.38 -0.84 7.87
C GLY A 126 -17.63 -0.26 6.66
N GLN A 127 -17.07 0.95 6.76
CA GLN A 127 -16.28 1.54 5.67
C GLN A 127 -14.80 1.16 5.78
N SER A 128 -14.27 0.52 4.74
CA SER A 128 -12.86 0.13 4.67
C SER A 128 -11.99 1.18 3.97
N SER A 129 -10.74 1.31 4.40
CA SER A 129 -9.74 2.13 3.72
C SER A 129 -8.32 1.67 4.04
N LEU A 130 -7.44 1.78 3.05
CA LEU A 130 -5.99 1.69 3.23
C LEU A 130 -5.41 3.05 3.57
N PHE A 131 -4.29 3.06 4.28
CA PHE A 131 -3.54 4.28 4.51
C PHE A 131 -2.07 3.99 4.69
N VAL A 132 -1.27 5.00 4.35
CA VAL A 132 0.11 5.13 4.79
C VAL A 132 0.25 6.46 5.53
N SER A 133 0.96 6.46 6.66
CA SER A 133 1.18 7.66 7.46
C SER A 133 2.62 7.73 7.98
N GLY A 134 3.06 8.93 8.36
CA GLY A 134 4.43 9.19 8.80
C GLY A 134 5.28 9.94 7.77
N PHE A 135 4.78 10.13 6.54
CA PHE A 135 5.42 11.01 5.56
C PHE A 135 5.39 12.47 5.99
N SER A 136 6.39 13.25 5.58
CA SER A 136 6.29 14.71 5.57
C SER A 136 5.12 15.12 4.66
N ALA A 137 4.40 16.18 5.03
CA ALA A 137 3.26 16.68 4.27
C ALA A 137 3.61 16.84 2.78
N GLY A 138 2.82 16.24 1.89
CA GLY A 138 2.99 16.35 0.44
C GLY A 138 3.34 15.06 -0.32
N GLN A 139 3.52 13.92 0.37
CA GLN A 139 3.76 12.61 -0.27
C GLN A 139 2.52 11.71 -0.15
N TYR A 140 1.43 12.10 -0.83
CA TYR A 140 0.23 11.29 -0.98
C TYR A 140 0.07 10.79 -2.42
N ASP A 141 1.18 10.69 -3.17
CA ASP A 141 1.12 10.31 -4.57
C ASP A 141 0.55 8.90 -4.70
N ASP A 142 -0.58 8.81 -5.40
CA ASP A 142 -1.33 7.64 -5.85
C ASP A 142 -0.71 6.29 -5.43
N PHE A 143 -0.87 5.94 -4.17
CA PHE A 143 -0.57 4.60 -3.71
C PHE A 143 -1.63 3.70 -4.33
N LEU A 144 -1.33 3.09 -5.47
CA LEU A 144 -2.03 1.89 -5.92
C LEU A 144 -1.94 0.89 -4.76
N SER A 145 -3.03 0.82 -4.01
CA SER A 145 -3.12 0.03 -2.80
C SER A 145 -4.31 -0.88 -2.94
N ILE A 146 -4.07 -2.17 -2.78
CA ILE A 146 -5.08 -3.21 -2.92
C ILE A 146 -5.32 -3.81 -1.55
N ALA A 147 -6.58 -4.05 -1.20
CA ALA A 147 -6.95 -4.80 -0.01
C ALA A 147 -7.90 -5.92 -0.40
N GLU A 148 -7.50 -7.15 -0.11
CA GLU A 148 -8.32 -8.33 -0.30
C GLU A 148 -8.63 -8.91 1.09
N MET A 149 -9.91 -8.89 1.45
CA MET A 149 -10.39 -9.43 2.71
C MET A 149 -11.14 -10.74 2.47
N GLU A 150 -10.61 -11.80 3.03
CA GLU A 150 -11.17 -13.14 3.06
C GLU A 150 -11.56 -13.50 4.51
N PRO A 151 -12.34 -14.56 4.73
CA PRO A 151 -12.52 -15.10 6.08
C PRO A 151 -11.15 -15.38 6.72
N HIS A 152 -10.89 -14.75 7.87
CA HIS A 152 -9.67 -14.96 8.67
C HIS A 152 -8.35 -14.52 8.01
N ARG A 153 -8.40 -13.81 6.87
CA ARG A 153 -7.22 -13.35 6.15
C ARG A 153 -7.44 -11.99 5.50
N LEU A 154 -6.43 -11.13 5.59
CA LEU A 154 -6.39 -9.83 4.93
C LEU A 154 -5.05 -9.70 4.25
N VAL A 155 -5.07 -9.44 2.94
CA VAL A 155 -3.87 -9.08 2.17
C VAL A 155 -3.98 -7.61 1.83
N THR A 156 -2.94 -6.85 2.13
CA THR A 156 -2.83 -5.45 1.73
C THR A 156 -1.56 -5.27 0.92
N GLU A 157 -1.66 -4.55 -0.18
CA GLU A 157 -0.51 -4.16 -1.00
C GLU A 157 -0.34 -2.65 -0.93
N PHE A 158 0.91 -2.23 -0.75
CA PHE A 158 1.32 -0.84 -0.78
C PHE A 158 2.46 -0.69 -1.78
N SER A 159 2.67 0.50 -2.35
CA SER A 159 3.88 0.78 -3.14
C SER A 159 5.14 0.55 -2.29
N ALA A 160 6.20 -0.01 -2.91
CA ALA A 160 7.53 -0.14 -2.30
C ALA A 160 8.07 1.20 -1.81
N THR A 161 7.69 2.31 -2.47
CA THR A 161 8.06 3.68 -2.06
C THR A 161 7.64 4.02 -0.63
N ALA A 162 6.69 3.27 -0.05
CA ALA A 162 6.28 3.42 1.35
C ALA A 162 7.35 3.04 2.38
N VAL A 163 8.36 2.26 1.98
CA VAL A 163 9.45 1.81 2.86
C VAL A 163 10.85 2.01 2.29
N THR A 164 10.98 2.44 1.02
CA THR A 164 12.29 2.59 0.35
C THR A 164 13.23 3.53 1.11
N ASP A 165 12.73 4.64 1.66
CA ASP A 165 13.57 5.62 2.39
C ASP A 165 14.09 5.09 3.73
N LEU A 166 13.49 4.03 4.29
CA LEU A 166 13.90 3.43 5.55
C LEU A 166 15.27 2.73 5.45
N GLY A 167 15.68 2.37 4.24
CA GLY A 167 16.97 1.75 3.94
C GLY A 167 17.01 0.24 4.23
N ALA A 168 18.16 -0.36 3.95
CA ALA A 168 18.39 -1.78 4.23
C ALA A 168 18.27 -2.07 5.73
N GLY A 169 17.74 -3.24 6.08
CA GLY A 169 17.59 -3.65 7.49
C GLY A 169 16.49 -2.91 8.25
N TRP A 170 15.58 -2.21 7.57
CA TRP A 170 14.40 -1.64 8.21
C TRP A 170 13.63 -2.70 8.99
N ARG A 171 13.10 -2.31 10.15
CA ARG A 171 12.39 -3.20 11.08
C ARG A 171 10.91 -2.85 11.13
N TRP A 172 10.10 -3.78 11.62
CA TRP A 172 8.67 -3.53 11.75
C TRP A 172 8.05 -4.20 12.96
N ARG A 173 6.84 -3.75 13.31
CA ARG A 173 5.94 -4.43 14.24
C ARG A 173 4.52 -4.33 13.72
N ALA A 174 3.69 -5.34 13.96
CA ALA A 174 2.26 -5.25 13.65
C ALA A 174 1.43 -5.11 14.91
N THR A 175 0.25 -4.52 14.74
CA THR A 175 -0.77 -4.39 15.78
C THR A 175 -2.15 -4.62 15.19
N LEU A 176 -3.02 -5.22 16.00
CA LEU A 176 -4.45 -5.25 15.79
C LEU A 176 -5.11 -4.38 16.85
N THR A 177 -5.90 -3.41 16.40
CA THR A 177 -6.59 -2.45 17.27
C THR A 177 -8.09 -2.54 17.06
N VAL A 178 -8.85 -2.58 18.16
CA VAL A 178 -10.31 -2.56 18.16
C VAL A 178 -10.79 -1.43 19.07
N ALA A 179 -11.68 -0.58 18.56
CA ALA A 179 -12.21 0.58 19.27
C ALA A 179 -11.10 1.45 19.91
N GLY A 180 -9.97 1.61 19.22
CA GLY A 180 -8.82 2.40 19.68
C GLY A 180 -7.89 1.70 20.68
N THR A 181 -8.19 0.46 21.10
CA THR A 181 -7.34 -0.34 21.99
C THR A 181 -6.55 -1.36 21.20
N VAL A 182 -5.23 -1.41 21.37
CA VAL A 182 -4.41 -2.50 20.81
C VAL A 182 -4.75 -3.78 21.58
N ILE A 183 -5.21 -4.80 20.87
CA ILE A 183 -5.63 -6.08 21.45
C ILE A 183 -4.61 -7.18 21.23
N ASP A 184 -3.89 -7.13 20.12
CA ASP A 184 -2.77 -8.00 19.82
C ASP A 184 -1.63 -7.23 19.17
N GLN A 185 -0.41 -7.72 19.35
CA GLN A 185 0.79 -7.19 18.70
C GLN A 185 1.72 -8.31 18.29
N CYS A 186 2.59 -8.03 17.32
CA CYS A 186 3.68 -8.93 16.98
C CYS A 186 4.91 -8.16 16.50
N THR A 187 6.07 -8.81 16.60
CA THR A 187 7.33 -8.38 15.99
C THR A 187 7.91 -9.55 15.21
N PRO A 188 8.53 -9.32 14.05
CA PRO A 188 9.17 -10.39 13.29
C PRO A 188 10.25 -11.07 14.13
N ASP A 189 10.37 -12.38 13.93
CA ASP A 189 11.44 -13.20 14.51
C ASP A 189 12.80 -12.91 13.84
#